data_AF-A0A926BQV6-F1
#
_entry.id   AF-A0A926BQV6-F1
#
_cell.length_a   1.000
_cell.length_b   1.000
_cell.length_c   1.000
_cell.angle_alpha   90.00
_cell.angle_beta   90.00
_cell.angle_gamma   90.00
#
_symmetry.space_group_name_H-M   'P 1'
#
loop_
_entity.id
_entity.type
_entity.pdbx_description
1 polymer ?
#
loop_
_entity_poly.entity_id
_entity_poly.type
_entity_poly.pdbx_seq_one_letter_code
_entity_poly.pdbx_strand_id
1 'polypeptide(L)'
;MIVLAEAVEQLEPSASARDIAASTQAARLAGATVYTIPADFDVCETATNALFHIPAQAVPTPTFWIGYIPTPERYAVIFDAAHAKNLRLVNTPDEHLNAQEFARTYPRIADLT
;
A
#
# COMPACT_ATOMS: atom_id res chain seq x y z
N MET A 1 12.14 -8.29 1.32
CA MET A 1 10.96 -7.65 0.71
C MET A 1 10.03 -7.22 1.83
N ILE A 2 9.51 -6.00 1.77
CA ILE A 2 8.61 -5.47 2.79
C ILE A 2 7.19 -5.37 2.23
N VAL A 3 6.19 -5.64 3.07
CA VAL A 3 4.78 -5.46 2.74
C VAL A 3 4.14 -4.57 3.79
N LEU A 4 3.42 -3.54 3.33
CA LEU A 4 2.52 -2.73 4.13
C LEU A 4 1.12 -3.33 3.93
N ALA A 5 0.57 -3.95 4.96
CA ALA A 5 -0.78 -4.50 4.94
C ALA A 5 -1.73 -3.58 5.70
N GLU A 6 -2.90 -3.30 5.14
CA GLU A 6 -3.97 -2.63 5.88
C GLU A 6 -4.39 -3.50 7.08
N ALA A 7 -4.56 -2.87 8.25
CA ALA A 7 -4.88 -3.54 9.50
C ALA A 7 -6.29 -4.12 9.47
N VAL A 8 -6.40 -5.41 9.12
CA VAL A 8 -7.67 -6.12 8.94
C VAL A 8 -8.52 -6.15 10.20
N GLU A 9 -7.89 -6.07 11.37
CA GLU A 9 -8.55 -6.01 12.68
C GLU A 9 -9.36 -4.72 12.88
N GLN A 10 -9.10 -3.68 12.09
CA GLN A 10 -9.81 -2.40 12.10
C GLN A 10 -10.96 -2.37 11.08
N LEU A 11 -11.11 -3.40 10.25
CA LEU A 11 -12.08 -3.44 9.17
C LEU A 11 -13.33 -4.23 9.57
N GLU A 12 -14.49 -3.76 9.11
CA GLU A 12 -15.73 -4.54 9.19
C GLU A 12 -15.60 -5.85 8.37
N PRO A 13 -16.15 -6.97 8.87
CA PRO A 13 -16.09 -8.25 8.17
C PRO A 13 -16.68 -8.16 6.74
N SER A 14 -15.84 -8.40 5.74
CA SER A 14 -16.20 -8.28 4.33
C SER A 14 -15.38 -9.25 3.45
N ALA A 15 -15.75 -9.37 2.18
CA ALA A 15 -14.93 -10.11 1.21
C ALA A 15 -13.53 -9.49 1.07
N SER A 16 -13.47 -8.16 0.97
CA SER A 16 -12.21 -7.41 0.91
C SER A 16 -11.33 -7.68 2.14
N ALA A 17 -11.89 -7.61 3.34
CA ALA A 17 -11.16 -7.91 4.57
C ALA A 17 -10.59 -9.35 4.57
N ARG A 18 -11.36 -10.34 4.12
CA ARG A 18 -10.87 -11.72 3.99
C ARG A 18 -9.72 -11.84 2.97
N ASP A 19 -9.82 -11.17 1.83
CA ASP A 19 -8.79 -11.19 0.80
C ASP A 19 -7.50 -10.51 1.26
N ILE A 20 -7.61 -9.39 2.00
CA ILE A 20 -6.47 -8.72 2.63
C ILE A 20 -5.81 -9.67 3.64
N ALA A 21 -6.58 -10.33 4.51
CA ALA A 21 -6.05 -11.29 5.48
C ALA A 21 -5.33 -12.47 4.80
N ALA A 22 -5.95 -13.05 3.77
CA ALA A 22 -5.38 -14.15 3.01
C ALA A 22 -4.08 -13.75 2.28
N SER A 23 -4.09 -12.58 1.62
CA SER A 23 -2.91 -12.05 0.91
C SER A 23 -1.78 -11.69 1.86
N THR A 24 -2.12 -11.12 3.03
CA THR A 24 -1.17 -10.82 4.10
C THR A 24 -0.52 -12.09 4.63
N GLN A 25 -1.31 -13.14 4.85
CA GLN A 25 -0.79 -14.44 5.28
C GLN A 25 0.09 -15.09 4.21
N ALA A 26 -0.30 -15.02 2.94
CA ALA A 26 0.50 -15.51 1.82
C ALA A 26 1.86 -14.78 1.74
N ALA A 27 1.88 -13.47 1.94
CA ALA A 27 3.12 -12.69 1.98
C ALA A 27 4.05 -13.14 3.11
N ARG A 28 3.51 -13.39 4.32
CA ARG A 28 4.28 -13.93 5.45
C ARG A 28 4.87 -15.31 5.12
N LEU A 29 4.06 -16.21 4.56
CA LEU A 29 4.49 -17.56 4.16
C LEU A 29 5.57 -17.52 3.07
N ALA A 30 5.54 -16.53 2.19
CA ALA A 30 6.57 -16.29 1.18
C ALA A 30 7.85 -15.64 1.74
N GLY A 31 7.94 -15.41 3.06
CA GLY A 31 9.11 -14.83 3.72
C GLY A 31 9.19 -13.30 3.66
N ALA A 32 8.10 -12.61 3.34
CA ALA A 32 8.06 -11.15 3.39
C ALA A 32 7.98 -10.65 4.84
N THR A 33 8.64 -9.53 5.12
CA THR A 33 8.45 -8.79 6.37
C THR A 33 7.20 -7.94 6.23
N VAL A 34 6.17 -8.24 7.01
CA VAL A 34 4.86 -7.58 6.94
C VAL A 34 4.69 -6.61 8.11
N TYR A 35 4.39 -5.35 7.80
CA TYR A 35 3.98 -4.33 8.74
C TYR A 35 2.51 -3.96 8.48
N THR A 36 1.73 -3.85 9.55
CA THR A 36 0.32 -3.46 9.46
C THR A 36 0.21 -1.94 9.61
N ILE A 37 -0.50 -1.29 8.70
CA ILE A 37 -0.79 0.15 8.72
C ILE A 37 -2.29 0.38 8.89
N PRO A 38 -2.70 1.47 9.57
CA PRO A 38 -4.12 1.72 9.82
C PRO A 38 -4.90 2.01 8.53
N ALA A 39 -6.19 1.65 8.55
CA ALA A 39 -7.12 1.86 7.44
C ALA A 39 -7.47 3.33 7.21
N ASP A 40 -7.22 4.21 8.18
CA ASP A 40 -7.32 5.67 8.12
C ASP A 40 -6.29 6.39 9.00
N PHE A 41 -6.36 7.72 8.98
CA PHE A 41 -5.55 8.58 9.83
C PHE A 41 -6.33 9.11 11.03
N ASP A 42 -7.51 8.58 11.33
CA ASP A 42 -8.35 9.12 12.41
C ASP A 42 -7.65 8.94 13.77
N VAL A 43 -6.89 7.85 13.92
CA VAL A 43 -6.16 7.53 15.16
C VAL A 43 -4.71 8.04 15.16
N CYS A 44 -4.09 8.20 13.99
CA CYS A 44 -2.66 8.53 13.88
C CYS A 44 -2.37 9.90 13.27
N GLU A 45 -3.39 10.61 12.78
CA GLU A 45 -3.39 11.95 12.19
C GLU A 45 -2.61 12.10 10.87
N THR A 46 -1.47 11.43 10.71
CA THR A 46 -0.56 11.62 9.58
C THR A 46 0.00 10.30 9.03
N ALA A 47 0.37 10.33 7.75
CA ALA A 47 1.09 9.23 7.08
C ALA A 47 2.41 8.86 7.79
N THR A 48 3.16 9.85 8.29
CA THR A 48 4.39 9.62 9.04
C THR A 48 4.13 8.80 10.31
N ASN A 49 3.06 9.12 11.03
CA ASN A 49 2.67 8.39 12.25
C ASN A 49 2.17 6.98 11.92
N ALA A 50 1.41 6.81 10.83
CA ALA A 50 0.99 5.49 10.35
C ALA A 50 2.18 4.54 10.11
N LEU A 51 3.32 5.08 9.66
CA LEU A 51 4.55 4.32 9.40
C LEU A 51 5.58 4.39 10.53
N PHE A 52 5.27 5.01 11.67
CA PHE A 52 6.24 5.30 12.73
C PHE A 52 6.96 4.04 13.22
N HIS A 53 6.22 2.96 13.43
CA HIS A 53 6.69 1.67 13.93
C HIS A 53 7.57 0.89 12.93
N ILE A 54 7.67 1.34 11.68
CA ILE A 54 8.47 0.69 10.64
C ILE A 54 9.89 1.27 10.67
N PRO A 55 10.94 0.46 10.85
CA PRO A 55 12.31 0.96 10.84
C PRO A 55 12.68 1.52 9.46
N ALA A 56 13.47 2.60 9.46
CA ALA A 56 14.09 3.07 8.22
C ALA A 56 15.07 2.02 7.70
N GLN A 57 15.09 1.81 6.39
CA GLN A 57 15.98 0.85 5.76
C GLN A 57 17.33 1.50 5.43
N ALA A 58 18.42 0.75 5.56
CA ALA A 58 19.75 1.24 5.21
C ALA A 58 19.92 1.47 3.70
N VAL A 59 19.20 0.71 2.88
CA VAL A 59 19.16 0.82 1.42
C VAL A 59 17.71 0.85 0.94
N PRO A 60 17.42 1.47 -0.21
CA PRO A 60 16.09 1.43 -0.83
C PRO A 60 15.59 0.00 -0.97
N THR A 61 14.52 -0.33 -0.25
CA THR A 61 13.97 -1.68 -0.18
C THR A 61 12.63 -1.74 -0.90
N PRO A 62 12.42 -2.68 -1.85
CA PRO A 62 11.12 -2.85 -2.49
C PRO A 62 10.02 -3.17 -1.48
N THR A 63 8.95 -2.38 -1.57
CA THR A 63 7.80 -2.42 -0.67
C THR A 63 6.51 -2.53 -1.46
N PHE A 64 5.59 -3.37 -1.00
CA PHE A 64 4.28 -3.58 -1.62
C PHE A 64 3.17 -3.17 -0.65
N TRP A 65 2.07 -2.66 -1.17
CA TRP A 65 0.86 -2.37 -0.38
C TRP A 65 -0.17 -3.49 -0.62
N ILE A 66 -0.71 -4.06 0.45
CA ILE A 66 -1.87 -4.96 0.42
C ILE A 66 -3.00 -4.30 1.22
N GLY A 67 -4.09 -3.95 0.55
CA GLY A 67 -5.19 -3.24 1.19
C GLY A 67 -5.89 -2.29 0.23
N TYR A 68 -6.90 -1.60 0.75
CA TYR A 68 -7.57 -0.56 0.03
C TYR A 68 -6.75 0.73 0.01
N ILE A 69 -6.76 1.44 -1.11
CA ILE A 69 -6.15 2.77 -1.25
C ILE A 69 -7.31 3.75 -1.51
N PRO A 70 -7.70 4.58 -0.52
CA PRO A 70 -8.97 5.30 -0.61
C PRO A 70 -8.98 6.46 -1.60
N THR A 71 -7.90 7.23 -1.66
CA THR A 71 -7.78 8.38 -2.55
C THR A 71 -6.34 8.53 -3.06
N PRO A 72 -6.15 9.19 -4.22
CA PRO A 72 -4.81 9.47 -4.75
C PRO A 72 -3.94 10.29 -3.80
N GLU A 73 -4.52 11.30 -3.12
CA GLU A 73 -3.82 12.16 -2.16
C GLU A 73 -3.31 11.33 -0.99
N ARG A 74 -4.13 10.39 -0.52
CA ARG A 74 -3.77 9.50 0.57
C ARG A 74 -2.62 8.58 0.19
N TYR A 75 -2.65 8.05 -1.03
CA TYR A 75 -1.54 7.23 -1.52
C TYR A 75 -0.25 8.04 -1.63
N ALA A 76 -0.32 9.27 -2.16
CA ALA A 76 0.82 10.16 -2.29
C ALA A 76 1.49 10.44 -0.94
N VAL A 77 0.73 10.77 0.11
CA VAL A 77 1.33 11.06 1.43
C VAL A 77 1.96 9.82 2.08
N ILE A 78 1.39 8.62 1.90
CA ILE A 78 2.04 7.38 2.35
C ILE A 78 3.28 7.09 1.51
N PHE A 79 3.23 7.32 0.20
CA PHE A 79 4.37 7.14 -0.70
C PHE A 79 5.56 7.98 -0.27
N ASP A 80 5.33 9.26 0.03
CA ASP A 80 6.37 10.17 0.51
C ASP A 80 6.92 9.75 1.88
N ALA A 81 6.03 9.38 2.82
CA ALA A 81 6.43 8.91 4.15
C ALA A 81 7.22 7.59 4.10
N ALA A 82 6.85 6.68 3.18
CA ALA A 82 7.56 5.44 2.93
C ALA A 82 8.94 5.72 2.31
N HIS A 83 9.00 6.61 1.32
CA HIS A 83 10.24 7.02 0.67
C HIS A 83 11.25 7.61 1.68
N ALA A 84 10.79 8.44 2.62
CA ALA A 84 11.62 8.97 3.70
C ALA A 84 12.26 7.89 4.60
N LYS A 85 11.70 6.67 4.62
CA LYS A 85 12.22 5.49 5.33
C LYS A 85 12.99 4.52 4.44
N ASN A 86 13.36 4.92 3.21
CA ASN A 86 13.93 4.04 2.18
C ASN A 86 13.03 2.83 1.84
N LEU A 87 11.72 2.97 2.03
CA LEU A 87 10.73 2.00 1.58
C LEU A 87 10.27 2.42 0.18
N ARG A 88 10.67 1.65 -0.83
CA ARG A 88 10.33 1.94 -2.22
C ARG A 88 9.03 1.22 -2.58
N LEU A 89 7.90 1.92 -2.44
CA LEU A 89 6.64 1.45 -3.01
C LEU A 89 6.81 1.23 -4.52
N VAL A 90 6.47 0.03 -4.97
CA VAL A 90 6.75 -0.40 -6.36
C VAL A 90 5.91 0.33 -7.41
N ASN A 91 4.77 0.88 -7.01
CA ASN A 91 3.96 1.76 -7.83
C ASN A 91 4.12 3.19 -7.30
N THR A 92 4.51 4.10 -8.17
CA THR A 92 4.38 5.54 -7.91
C THR A 92 2.91 5.94 -7.85
N PRO A 93 2.57 7.11 -7.27
CA PRO A 93 1.19 7.62 -7.31
C PRO A 93 0.64 7.75 -8.74
N ASP A 94 1.50 8.10 -9.69
CA ASP A 94 1.09 8.17 -11.09
C ASP A 94 0.79 6.79 -11.69
N GLU A 95 1.64 5.79 -11.42
CA GLU A 95 1.41 4.41 -11.86
C GLU A 95 0.17 3.80 -11.22
N HIS A 96 -0.10 4.10 -9.95
CA HIS A 96 -1.33 3.70 -9.28
C HIS A 96 -2.57 4.26 -10.00
N LEU A 97 -2.57 5.56 -10.30
CA LEU A 97 -3.63 6.20 -11.06
C LEU A 97 -3.77 5.64 -12.49
N ASN A 98 -2.66 5.35 -13.17
CA ASN A 98 -2.69 4.72 -14.49
C ASN A 98 -3.29 3.32 -14.46
N ALA A 99 -3.32 2.63 -13.31
CA ALA A 99 -3.92 1.33 -13.14
C ALA A 99 -5.41 1.38 -12.73
N GLN A 100 -5.84 2.44 -12.03
CA GLN A 100 -7.21 2.57 -11.54
C GLN A 100 -8.12 3.39 -12.46
N GLU A 101 -7.59 4.38 -13.18
CA GLU A 101 -8.39 5.32 -13.96
C GLU A 101 -8.44 4.92 -15.44
N PHE A 102 -9.61 4.45 -15.91
CA PHE A 102 -9.77 3.95 -17.28
C PHE A 102 -9.31 4.96 -18.34
N ALA A 103 -9.64 6.25 -18.19
CA ALA A 103 -9.21 7.28 -19.14
C ALA A 103 -7.68 7.40 -19.23
N ARG A 104 -6.96 7.15 -18.13
CA ARG A 104 -5.50 7.13 -18.07
C ARG A 104 -4.91 5.83 -18.59
N THR A 105 -5.59 4.70 -18.34
CA THR A 105 -5.18 3.39 -18.84
C THR A 105 -5.43 3.24 -20.34
N TYR A 106 -6.50 3.85 -20.87
CA TYR A 106 -6.99 3.62 -22.23
C TYR A 106 -5.92 3.75 -23.32
N PRO A 107 -5.06 4.79 -23.34
CA PRO A 107 -3.98 4.88 -24.32
C PRO A 107 -2.98 3.72 -24.30
N ARG A 108 -2.87 2.98 -23.18
CA ARG A 108 -1.96 1.83 -23.01
C ARG A 108 -2.57 0.50 -23.47
N ILE A 109 -3.89 0.45 -23.59
CA ILE A 109 -4.65 -0.75 -23.95
C ILE A 109 -5.45 -0.57 -25.24
N ALA A 110 -5.31 0.57 -25.93
CA ALA A 110 -6.09 0.90 -27.12
C ALA A 110 -5.90 -0.12 -28.25
N ASP A 111 -4.74 -0.75 -28.34
CA ASP A 111 -4.43 -1.78 -29.34
C ASP A 111 -4.89 -3.20 -28.94
N LEU A 112 -5.53 -3.36 -27.77
CA LEU A 112 -6.08 -4.65 -27.29
C LEU A 112 -7.55 -4.86 -27.67
N THR A 113 -8.20 -3.85 -28.25
CA THR A 113 -9.59 -3.87 -28.71
C THR A 113 -9.65 -3.71 -30.22
#